data_AF-A0A1H8SUB2-F1
#
_entry.id   AF-A0A1H8SUB2-F1
#
_cell.length_a   1.000
_cell.length_b   1.000
_cell.length_c   1.000
_cell.angle_alpha   90.00
_cell.angle_beta   90.00
_cell.angle_gamma   90.00
#
_symmetry.space_group_name_H-M   'P 1'
#
loop_
_entity.id
_entity.type
_entity.pdbx_description
1 polymer ?
#
loop_
_entity_poly.entity_id
_entity_poly.type
_entity_poly.pdbx_seq_one_letter_code
_entity_poly.pdbx_strand_id
1 'polypeptide(L)'
;MSEPRRDASRNGPERSPEELARLLKAKARSAAVGALREGLEEIEGQYGQHVADEVAGLVDVTGVFAGLDDHAAGTGADSKDDDGPWELKSLSAR
;
A
#
# COMPACT_ATOMS: atom_id res chain seq x y z
N MET A 1 36.76 -36.64 -18.21
CA MET A 1 36.32 -35.40 -17.54
C MET A 1 35.15 -34.84 -18.33
N SER A 2 33.94 -34.83 -17.76
CA SER A 2 32.83 -33.95 -18.14
C SER A 2 31.87 -33.94 -16.96
N GLU A 3 31.98 -32.92 -16.13
CA GLU A 3 31.12 -32.69 -14.97
C GLU A 3 29.69 -32.33 -15.43
N PRO A 4 28.66 -32.75 -14.68
CA PRO A 4 27.28 -32.36 -14.96
C PRO A 4 27.10 -30.89 -14.59
N ARG A 5 26.65 -30.06 -15.54
CA ARG A 5 26.25 -28.68 -15.28
C ARG A 5 25.08 -28.66 -14.30
N ARG A 6 25.40 -28.48 -13.03
CA ARG A 6 24.48 -27.99 -12.00
C ARG A 6 24.31 -26.49 -12.21
N ASP A 7 23.62 -26.09 -13.28
CA ASP A 7 23.17 -24.70 -13.42
C ASP A 7 21.83 -24.56 -12.69
N ALA A 8 21.95 -24.26 -11.40
CA ALA A 8 21.21 -23.22 -10.70
C ALA A 8 19.75 -22.94 -11.13
N SER A 9 18.87 -23.95 -11.10
CA SER A 9 17.43 -23.70 -10.92
C SER A 9 17.12 -23.55 -9.43
N ARG A 10 17.83 -22.63 -8.75
CA ARG A 10 17.68 -22.34 -7.31
C ARG A 10 17.27 -20.89 -7.06
N ASN A 11 16.54 -20.28 -7.98
CA ASN A 11 15.84 -19.04 -7.70
C ASN A 11 14.36 -19.39 -7.75
N GLY A 12 13.72 -19.47 -6.58
CA GLY A 12 12.26 -19.44 -6.51
C GLY A 12 11.75 -18.18 -7.21
N PRO A 13 10.43 -18.03 -7.42
CA PRO A 13 9.92 -16.83 -8.05
C PRO A 13 10.25 -15.63 -7.15
N GLU A 14 11.36 -14.95 -7.42
CA GLU A 14 11.71 -13.68 -6.83
C GLU A 14 10.66 -12.72 -7.37
N ARG A 15 9.60 -12.52 -6.58
CA ARG A 15 8.49 -11.64 -6.93
C ARG A 15 9.09 -10.32 -7.39
N SER A 16 8.65 -9.86 -8.56
CA SER A 16 9.19 -8.63 -9.11
C SER A 16 8.88 -7.46 -8.16
N PRO A 17 9.70 -6.39 -8.15
CA PRO A 17 9.41 -5.19 -7.36
C PRO A 17 7.98 -4.67 -7.54
N GLU A 18 7.43 -4.77 -8.76
CA GLU A 18 6.06 -4.39 -9.11
C GLU A 18 5.01 -5.32 -8.46
N GLU A 19 5.31 -6.61 -8.36
CA GLU A 19 4.45 -7.56 -7.63
C GLU A 19 4.47 -7.27 -6.12
N LEU A 20 5.63 -6.96 -5.55
CA LEU A 20 5.75 -6.56 -4.14
C LEU A 20 5.03 -5.23 -3.86
N ALA A 21 5.14 -4.26 -4.76
CA ALA A 21 4.43 -2.98 -4.65
C ALA A 21 2.91 -3.16 -4.68
N ARG A 22 2.38 -4.00 -5.59
CA ARG A 22 0.94 -4.32 -5.63
C ARG A 22 0.47 -5.01 -4.36
N LEU A 23 1.23 -5.97 -3.85
CA LEU A 23 0.93 -6.64 -2.58
C LEU A 23 0.93 -5.66 -1.40
N LEU A 24 1.89 -4.74 -1.37
CA LEU A 24 1.96 -3.71 -0.33
C LEU A 24 0.76 -2.76 -0.42
N LYS A 25 0.40 -2.29 -1.61
CA LYS A 25 -0.79 -1.45 -1.82
C LYS A 25 -2.07 -2.16 -1.37
N ALA A 26 -2.25 -3.42 -1.75
CA ALA A 26 -3.40 -4.21 -1.31
C ALA A 26 -3.46 -4.37 0.22
N LYS A 27 -2.30 -4.60 0.85
CA LYS A 27 -2.21 -4.67 2.32
C LYS A 27 -2.52 -3.33 2.98
N ALA A 28 -1.97 -2.23 2.46
CA ALA A 28 -2.22 -0.89 2.96
C ALA A 28 -3.70 -0.50 2.81
N ARG A 29 -4.33 -0.86 1.69
CA ARG A 29 -5.78 -0.68 1.48
C ARG A 29 -6.59 -1.42 2.53
N SER A 30 -6.29 -2.70 2.74
CA SER A 30 -6.98 -3.51 3.74
C SER A 30 -6.83 -2.93 5.15
N ALA A 31 -5.61 -2.50 5.52
CA ALA A 31 -5.35 -1.87 6.81
C ALA A 31 -6.08 -0.53 6.98
N ALA A 32 -6.11 0.31 5.94
CA ALA A 32 -6.81 1.59 5.97
C ALA A 32 -8.34 1.40 6.09
N VAL A 33 -8.92 0.40 5.41
CA VAL A 33 -10.33 0.03 5.59
C VAL A 33 -10.60 -0.44 7.03
N GLY A 34 -9.69 -1.25 7.60
CA GLY A 34 -9.77 -1.69 8.99
C GLY A 34 -9.78 -0.52 9.97
N ALA A 35 -8.83 0.41 9.83
CA ALA A 35 -8.72 1.58 10.68
C ALA A 35 -9.94 2.52 10.58
N LEU A 36 -10.49 2.69 9.37
CA LEU A 36 -11.72 3.47 9.14
C LEU A 36 -12.92 2.85 9.88
N ARG A 37 -13.06 1.53 9.79
CA ARG A 37 -14.12 0.80 10.50
C ARG A 37 -13.96 0.94 12.02
N GLU A 38 -12.77 0.65 12.54
CA GLU A 38 -12.48 0.72 13.97
C GLU A 38 -12.76 2.13 14.52
N GLY A 39 -12.29 3.17 13.82
CA GLY A 39 -12.56 4.55 14.21
C GLY A 39 -14.06 4.91 14.22
N LEU A 40 -14.84 4.43 13.24
CA LEU A 40 -16.28 4.64 13.23
C LEU A 40 -17.00 3.88 14.35
N GLU A 41 -16.59 2.65 14.65
CA GLU A 41 -17.12 1.85 15.76
C GLU A 41 -16.81 2.50 17.12
N GLU A 42 -15.61 3.07 17.29
CA GLU A 42 -15.24 3.84 18.48
C GLU A 42 -16.10 5.11 18.64
N ILE A 43 -16.33 5.84 17.54
CA ILE A 43 -17.18 7.03 17.52
C ILE A 43 -18.62 6.65 17.86
N GLU A 44 -19.14 5.58 17.28
CA GLU A 44 -20.48 5.06 17.61
C GLU A 44 -20.58 4.71 19.10
N GLY A 45 -19.58 4.01 19.65
CA GLY A 45 -19.57 3.63 21.06
C GLY A 45 -19.52 4.81 22.03
N GLN A 46 -18.86 5.91 21.66
CA GLN A 46 -18.70 7.10 22.52
C GLN A 46 -19.80 8.15 22.34
N TYR A 47 -20.26 8.36 21.10
CA TYR A 47 -21.13 9.48 20.72
C TYR A 47 -22.47 9.05 20.12
N GLY A 48 -22.65 7.75 19.87
CA GLY A 48 -23.85 7.17 19.29
C GLY A 48 -23.83 7.10 17.76
N GLN A 49 -24.69 6.24 17.22
CA GLN A 49 -24.74 5.92 15.79
C GLN A 49 -24.97 7.14 14.90
N HIS A 50 -25.83 8.08 15.30
CA HIS A 50 -26.11 9.27 14.50
C HIS A 50 -24.86 10.11 14.22
N VAL A 51 -23.98 10.28 15.22
CA VAL A 51 -22.73 11.02 15.06
C VAL A 51 -21.75 10.24 14.18
N ALA A 52 -21.67 8.92 14.33
CA ALA A 52 -20.85 8.08 13.46
C ALA A 52 -21.28 8.18 11.98
N ASP A 53 -22.60 8.20 11.72
CA ASP A 53 -23.15 8.38 10.37
C ASP A 53 -22.80 9.75 9.78
N GLU A 54 -22.89 10.82 10.59
CA GLU A 54 -22.46 12.17 10.16
C GLU A 54 -20.97 12.20 9.83
N VAL A 55 -20.12 11.63 10.69
CA VAL A 55 -18.67 11.54 10.45
C VAL A 55 -18.38 10.74 9.19
N ALA A 56 -19.03 9.60 8.99
CA ALA A 56 -18.87 8.79 7.78
C ALA A 56 -19.22 9.57 6.51
N GLY A 57 -20.21 10.47 6.57
CA GLY A 57 -20.57 11.36 5.46
C GLY A 57 -19.57 12.50 5.20
N LEU A 58 -18.75 12.86 6.19
CA LEU A 58 -17.72 13.90 6.06
C LEU A 58 -16.36 13.37 5.59
N VAL A 59 -16.10 12.08 5.78
CA VAL A 59 -14.83 11.46 5.38
C VAL A 59 -14.79 11.25 3.87
N ASP A 60 -13.84 11.89 3.18
CA ASP A 60 -13.52 11.60 1.79
C ASP A 60 -12.77 10.27 1.66
N VAL A 61 -13.55 9.19 1.58
CA VAL A 61 -13.06 7.82 1.39
C VAL A 61 -12.23 7.73 0.10
N THR A 62 -12.64 8.42 -0.97
CA THR A 62 -11.95 8.36 -2.26
C THR A 62 -10.56 8.98 -2.17
N GLY A 63 -10.42 10.12 -1.49
CA GLY A 63 -9.13 10.75 -1.21
C GLY A 63 -8.19 9.86 -0.38
N VAL A 64 -8.72 9.14 0.62
CA VAL A 64 -7.92 8.22 1.46
C VAL A 64 -7.34 7.06 0.64
N PHE A 65 -8.04 6.60 -0.40
CA PHE A 65 -7.64 5.43 -1.20
C PHE A 65 -6.98 5.76 -2.54
N ALA A 66 -6.91 7.02 -2.97
CA ALA A 66 -6.44 7.43 -4.29
C ALA A 66 -5.02 6.91 -4.67
N GLY A 67 -4.12 6.72 -3.70
CA GLY A 67 -2.78 6.14 -3.93
C GLY A 67 -2.69 4.61 -3.87
N LEU A 68 -3.79 3.96 -3.47
CA LEU A 68 -3.86 2.52 -3.19
C LEU A 68 -4.64 1.74 -4.25
N ASP A 69 -5.37 2.41 -5.13
CA ASP A 69 -6.03 1.78 -6.26
C ASP A 69 -5.02 1.40 -7.35
N ASP A 70 -5.23 0.21 -7.90
CA ASP A 70 -4.48 -0.37 -9.01
C ASP A 70 -5.00 0.27 -10.31
N HIS A 71 -4.93 1.60 -10.42
CA HIS A 71 -5.04 2.20 -11.74
C HIS A 71 -3.78 1.81 -12.49
N ALA A 72 -3.93 0.80 -13.34
CA ALA A 72 -3.17 0.66 -14.57
C ALA A 72 -3.35 1.94 -15.40
N ALA A 73 -2.70 3.02 -14.99
CA ALA A 73 -2.63 4.26 -15.73
C ALA A 73 -1.53 4.09 -16.78
N GLY A 74 -1.91 3.50 -17.92
CA GLY A 74 -1.33 3.95 -19.16
C GLY A 74 -1.56 5.45 -19.28
N THR A 75 -0.48 6.19 -19.48
CA THR A 75 -0.41 7.49 -20.19
C THR A 75 -1.49 8.52 -19.91
N GLY A 76 -1.11 9.56 -19.16
CA GLY A 76 -1.50 10.94 -19.50
C GLY A 76 -2.42 11.66 -18.52
N ALA A 77 -1.82 12.26 -17.49
CA ALA A 77 -2.15 13.60 -17.02
C ALA A 77 -1.04 14.10 -16.08
N ASP A 78 -0.23 15.04 -16.57
CA ASP A 78 0.45 16.13 -15.86
C ASP A 78 -0.11 16.45 -14.45
N SER A 79 0.63 16.93 -13.44
CA SER A 79 2.04 17.27 -13.25
C SER A 79 2.14 17.82 -11.82
N LYS A 80 3.13 17.39 -11.02
CA LYS A 80 4.06 18.20 -10.20
C LYS A 80 4.45 17.55 -8.87
N ASP A 81 5.76 17.33 -8.79
CA ASP A 81 6.60 17.46 -7.60
C ASP A 81 6.21 16.64 -6.36
N ASP A 82 6.74 15.42 -6.26
CA ASP A 82 7.45 15.01 -5.05
C ASP A 82 8.42 13.87 -5.35
N ASP A 83 9.44 14.18 -6.14
CA ASP A 83 10.63 13.34 -6.29
C ASP A 83 11.57 13.63 -5.11
N GLY A 84 11.15 13.22 -3.91
CA GLY A 84 12.03 13.13 -2.75
C GLY A 84 12.77 11.79 -2.79
N PRO A 85 14.12 11.74 -2.86
CA PRO A 85 14.84 10.48 -2.87
C PRO A 85 14.59 9.78 -1.53
N TRP A 86 14.02 8.58 -1.60
CA TRP A 86 13.92 7.66 -0.48
C TRP A 86 15.34 7.32 -0.01
N GLU A 87 15.90 8.08 0.93
CA GLU A 87 17.18 7.73 1.53
C GLU A 87 17.00 6.47 2.37
N LEU A 88 17.33 5.32 1.77
CA LEU A 88 17.65 4.10 2.50
C LEU A 88 18.78 4.43 3.48
N LYS A 89 18.45 4.49 4.78
CA LYS A 89 19.45 4.52 5.86
C LYS A 89 20.43 3.38 5.63
N SER A 90 21.63 3.71 5.17
CA SER A 90 22.75 2.78 5.17
C SER A 90 23.00 2.36 6.62
N LEU A 91 22.75 1.08 6.90
CA LEU A 91 23.16 0.45 8.15
C LEU A 91 24.68 0.59 8.27
N SER A 92 25.12 1.58 9.05
CA SER A 92 26.52 1.72 9.40
C SER A 92 26.87 0.56 10.34
N ALA A 93 27.59 -0.41 9.79
CA ALA A 93 28.27 -1.45 10.55
C ALA A 93 29.25 -0.79 11.54
N ARG A 94 29.27 -1.29 12.77
CA ARG A 94 30.39 -1.14 13.71
C ARG A 94 30.82 -2.52 14.16
#